data_AF-H1LH36-F1
#
_entry.id   AF-H1LH36-F1
#
_cell.length_a   1.000
_cell.length_b   1.000
_cell.length_c   1.000
_cell.angle_alpha   90.00
_cell.angle_beta   90.00
_cell.angle_gamma   90.00
#
_symmetry.space_group_name_H-M   'P 1'
#
loop_
_entity.id
_entity.type
_entity.pdbx_description
1 polymer ?
#
loop_
_entity_poly.entity_id
_entity_poly.type
_entity_poly.pdbx_seq_one_letter_code
_entity_poly.pdbx_strand_id
1 'polypeptide(L)'
;MKDILDHVDSLDAISQLQILQDLRLLADGRKNSYANIVPLLPRFADSQSNIVNAALYRVANNLKKFVTPNSNEEKALQTFFDKLSAKQVSRLGWTPKAGESNDDQLTRPYVLNAALYAKNATAIASAHQLFTDNQNKLVSLPADVRVFVLRNEVKNFGSADLFDQLLSAYRQSSDASYKADICAALTSTTDPKLIAKLVEKFEDADTI
;
A
#
# COMPACT_ATOMS: atom_id res chain seq x y z
N MET A 1 -7.79 -27.32 13.97
CA MET A 1 -7.81 -25.97 13.34
C MET A 1 -8.57 -24.97 14.21
N LYS A 2 -9.85 -25.21 14.57
CA LYS A 2 -10.67 -24.27 15.37
C LYS A 2 -9.96 -23.81 16.67
N ASP A 3 -9.45 -24.77 17.44
CA ASP A 3 -8.70 -24.53 18.68
C ASP A 3 -7.46 -23.60 18.51
N ILE A 4 -6.62 -23.86 17.50
CA ILE A 4 -5.44 -23.03 17.19
C ILE A 4 -5.85 -21.61 16.75
N LEU A 5 -6.94 -21.51 15.98
CA LEU A 5 -7.44 -20.22 15.52
C LEU A 5 -8.05 -19.41 16.67
N ASP A 6 -8.68 -20.06 17.65
CA ASP A 6 -9.29 -19.40 18.80
C ASP A 6 -8.22 -18.72 19.69
N HIS A 7 -7.00 -19.25 19.72
CA HIS A 7 -5.87 -18.75 20.52
C HIS A 7 -4.75 -18.05 19.71
N VAL A 8 -5.03 -17.57 18.50
CA VAL A 8 -3.99 -17.03 17.61
C VAL A 8 -3.23 -15.82 18.19
N ASP A 9 -3.89 -15.05 19.04
CA ASP A 9 -3.33 -13.83 19.65
C ASP A 9 -2.28 -14.13 20.73
N SER A 10 -2.25 -15.36 21.26
CA SER A 10 -1.26 -15.81 22.26
C SER A 10 -0.07 -16.55 21.65
N LEU A 11 -0.05 -16.73 20.33
CA LEU A 11 1.06 -17.39 19.64
C LEU A 11 2.21 -16.40 19.38
N ASP A 12 3.42 -16.92 19.30
CA ASP A 12 4.57 -16.11 18.89
C ASP A 12 4.46 -15.68 17.41
N ALA A 13 5.27 -14.69 17.03
CA ALA A 13 5.21 -14.09 15.70
C ALA A 13 5.51 -15.08 14.56
N ILE A 14 6.36 -16.09 14.79
CA ILE A 14 6.69 -17.10 13.77
C ILE A 14 5.48 -18.02 13.57
N SER A 15 4.85 -18.46 14.66
CA SER A 15 3.63 -19.27 14.62
C SER A 15 2.47 -18.51 13.93
N GLN A 16 2.31 -17.22 14.23
CA GLN A 16 1.31 -16.37 13.57
C GLN A 16 1.56 -16.23 12.06
N LEU A 17 2.82 -15.98 11.67
CA LEU A 17 3.24 -15.96 10.26
C LEU A 17 2.90 -17.28 9.56
N GLN A 18 3.26 -18.42 10.17
CA GLN A 18 3.02 -19.75 9.61
C GLN A 18 1.54 -20.00 9.37
N ILE A 19 0.68 -19.65 10.33
CA ILE A 19 -0.78 -19.79 10.18
C ILE A 19 -1.28 -18.97 9.00
N LEU A 20 -0.92 -17.69 8.89
CA LEU A 20 -1.33 -16.83 7.77
C LEU A 20 -0.83 -17.37 6.42
N GLN A 21 0.41 -17.86 6.38
CA GLN A 21 1.01 -18.42 5.18
C GLN A 21 0.34 -19.73 4.76
N ASP A 22 0.13 -20.66 5.67
CA ASP A 22 -0.44 -21.98 5.39
C ASP A 22 -1.90 -21.87 4.98
N LEU A 23 -2.69 -21.06 5.69
CA LEU A 23 -4.07 -20.81 5.31
C LEU A 23 -4.16 -20.24 3.89
N ARG A 24 -3.30 -19.27 3.54
CA ARG A 24 -3.22 -18.71 2.19
C ARG A 24 -2.87 -19.78 1.17
N LEU A 25 -1.82 -20.56 1.40
CA LEU A 25 -1.36 -21.60 0.46
C LEU A 25 -2.42 -22.70 0.28
N LEU A 26 -3.12 -23.09 1.34
CA LEU A 26 -4.25 -24.01 1.26
C LEU A 26 -5.41 -23.40 0.45
N ALA A 27 -5.70 -22.11 0.60
CA ALA A 27 -6.72 -21.46 -0.23
C ALA A 27 -6.32 -21.37 -1.70
N ASP A 28 -5.07 -21.01 -1.99
CA ASP A 28 -4.52 -20.97 -3.35
C ASP A 28 -4.54 -22.39 -3.98
N GLY A 29 -4.28 -23.43 -3.19
CA GLY A 29 -4.38 -24.84 -3.58
C GLY A 29 -5.80 -25.42 -3.59
N ARG A 30 -6.84 -24.59 -3.41
CA ARG A 30 -8.27 -25.00 -3.34
C ARG A 30 -8.57 -26.05 -2.25
N LYS A 31 -7.73 -26.11 -1.21
CA LYS A 31 -7.91 -26.94 -0.01
C LYS A 31 -8.57 -26.18 1.14
N ASN A 32 -8.67 -24.86 1.02
CA ASN A 32 -9.42 -23.99 1.91
C ASN A 32 -10.11 -22.88 1.10
N SER A 33 -11.01 -22.11 1.71
CA SER A 33 -11.61 -20.92 1.09
C SER A 33 -11.05 -19.67 1.74
N TYR A 34 -10.84 -18.60 0.95
CA TYR A 34 -10.54 -17.27 1.48
C TYR A 34 -11.63 -16.78 2.44
N ALA A 35 -12.88 -17.22 2.29
CA ALA A 35 -13.97 -16.90 3.21
C ALA A 35 -13.70 -17.35 4.66
N ASN A 36 -12.89 -18.40 4.86
CA ASN A 36 -12.49 -18.86 6.19
C ASN A 36 -11.30 -18.08 6.75
N ILE A 37 -10.56 -17.36 5.91
CA ILE A 37 -9.33 -16.64 6.29
C ILE A 37 -9.64 -15.17 6.58
N VAL A 38 -10.51 -14.54 5.78
CA VAL A 38 -10.88 -13.12 5.90
C VAL A 38 -11.30 -12.74 7.33
N PRO A 39 -12.15 -13.51 8.04
CA PRO A 39 -12.55 -13.17 9.42
C PRO A 39 -11.40 -13.15 10.43
N LEU A 40 -10.28 -13.82 10.13
CA LEU A 40 -9.12 -13.93 11.02
C LEU A 40 -8.18 -12.73 10.89
N LEU A 41 -8.08 -12.12 9.71
CA LEU A 41 -7.11 -11.06 9.43
C LEU A 41 -7.14 -9.88 10.43
N PRO A 42 -8.31 -9.40 10.92
CA PRO A 42 -8.35 -8.34 11.92
C PRO A 42 -7.63 -8.67 13.24
N ARG A 43 -7.48 -9.94 13.59
CA ARG A 43 -6.79 -10.37 14.82
C ARG A 43 -5.28 -10.12 14.76
N PHE A 44 -4.71 -10.10 13.56
CA PHE A 44 -3.30 -9.84 13.33
C PHE A 44 -2.98 -8.36 13.08
N ALA A 45 -4.00 -7.52 12.86
CA ALA A 45 -3.84 -6.13 12.42
C ALA A 45 -3.04 -5.25 13.39
N ASP A 46 -3.10 -5.57 14.68
CA ASP A 46 -2.40 -4.85 15.75
C ASP A 46 -1.01 -5.40 16.07
N SER A 47 -0.55 -6.44 15.34
CA SER A 47 0.76 -7.03 15.56
C SER A 47 1.87 -5.98 15.42
N GLN A 48 2.81 -6.01 16.37
CA GLN A 48 4.04 -5.21 16.31
C GLN A 48 5.14 -5.91 15.51
N SER A 49 4.90 -7.15 15.07
CA SER A 49 5.88 -7.91 14.31
C SER A 49 5.73 -7.67 12.81
N ASN A 50 6.81 -7.22 12.18
CA ASN A 50 6.81 -6.96 10.74
C ASN A 50 6.51 -8.22 9.91
N ILE A 51 7.01 -9.39 10.33
CA ILE A 51 6.77 -10.64 9.59
C ILE A 51 5.29 -11.03 9.58
N VAL A 52 4.56 -10.74 10.67
CA VAL A 52 3.12 -10.97 10.77
C VAL A 52 2.37 -9.98 9.90
N ASN A 53 2.73 -8.69 9.95
CA ASN A 53 2.12 -7.65 9.12
C ASN A 53 2.35 -7.90 7.63
N ALA A 54 3.56 -8.29 7.23
CA ALA A 54 3.87 -8.66 5.85
C ALA A 54 3.01 -9.84 5.36
N ALA A 55 2.83 -10.87 6.19
CA ALA A 55 1.96 -12.00 5.87
C ALA A 55 0.48 -11.59 5.77
N LEU A 56 -0.02 -10.82 6.75
CA LEU A 56 -1.37 -10.28 6.80
C LEU A 56 -1.70 -9.53 5.50
N TYR A 57 -0.87 -8.56 5.13
CA TYR A 57 -1.12 -7.74 3.95
C TYR A 57 -0.88 -8.51 2.64
N ARG A 58 -0.05 -9.55 2.63
CA ARG A 58 0.03 -10.47 1.47
C ARG A 58 -1.28 -11.23 1.27
N VAL A 59 -1.91 -11.71 2.34
CA VAL A 59 -3.24 -12.36 2.25
C VAL A 59 -4.30 -11.36 1.85
N ALA A 60 -4.36 -10.19 2.50
CA ALA A 60 -5.35 -9.15 2.19
C ALA A 60 -5.25 -8.69 0.73
N ASN A 61 -4.05 -8.48 0.18
CA ASN A 61 -3.88 -8.06 -1.21
C ASN A 61 -4.33 -9.12 -2.23
N ASN A 62 -4.33 -10.41 -1.91
CA ASN A 62 -4.90 -11.43 -2.79
C ASN A 62 -6.41 -11.25 -2.97
N LEU A 63 -7.11 -10.67 -1.98
CA LEU A 63 -8.55 -10.42 -2.07
C LEU A 63 -8.91 -9.44 -3.20
N LYS A 64 -7.98 -8.56 -3.58
CA LYS A 64 -8.17 -7.62 -4.69
C LYS A 64 -8.41 -8.32 -6.04
N LYS A 65 -8.01 -9.59 -6.18
CA LYS A 65 -8.25 -10.41 -7.37
C LYS A 65 -9.70 -10.87 -7.51
N PHE A 66 -10.50 -10.77 -6.44
CA PHE A 66 -11.88 -11.24 -6.41
C PHE A 66 -12.92 -10.12 -6.49
N VAL A 67 -12.50 -8.88 -6.76
CA VAL A 67 -13.38 -7.73 -6.88
C VAL A 67 -13.18 -7.03 -8.23
N THR A 68 -14.25 -6.41 -8.73
CA THR A 68 -14.22 -5.62 -9.95
C THR A 68 -14.03 -4.14 -9.59
N PRO A 69 -13.22 -3.37 -10.33
CA PRO A 69 -13.09 -1.93 -10.08
C PRO A 69 -14.44 -1.21 -10.07
N ASN A 70 -14.63 -0.30 -9.10
CA ASN A 70 -15.84 0.49 -8.85
C ASN A 70 -17.07 -0.31 -8.41
N SER A 71 -16.94 -1.62 -8.13
CA SER A 71 -18.06 -2.44 -7.68
C SER A 71 -18.37 -2.25 -6.19
N ASN A 72 -19.53 -2.75 -5.74
CA ASN A 72 -19.88 -2.74 -4.31
C ASN A 72 -18.95 -3.65 -3.49
N GLU A 73 -18.48 -4.74 -4.09
CA GLU A 73 -17.51 -5.66 -3.48
C GLU A 73 -16.15 -4.99 -3.30
N GLU A 74 -15.69 -4.17 -4.25
CA GLU A 74 -14.47 -3.37 -4.07
C GLU A 74 -14.64 -2.39 -2.91
N LYS A 75 -15.77 -1.67 -2.83
CA LYS A 75 -16.03 -0.76 -1.71
C LYS A 75 -16.04 -1.47 -0.37
N ALA A 76 -16.65 -2.66 -0.29
CA ALA A 76 -16.62 -3.49 0.91
C ALA A 76 -15.20 -3.92 1.26
N LEU A 77 -14.38 -4.27 0.26
CA LEU A 77 -12.97 -4.59 0.44
C LEU A 77 -12.17 -3.37 0.91
N GLN A 78 -12.42 -2.18 0.38
CA GLN A 78 -11.81 -0.93 0.82
C GLN A 78 -12.10 -0.66 2.30
N THR A 79 -13.36 -0.77 2.73
CA THR A 79 -13.75 -0.68 4.15
C THR A 79 -13.03 -1.70 5.02
N PHE A 80 -12.84 -2.92 4.51
CA PHE A 80 -12.10 -3.95 5.23
C PHE A 80 -10.60 -3.62 5.35
N PHE A 81 -9.97 -3.11 4.30
CA PHE A 81 -8.59 -2.62 4.36
C PHE A 81 -8.43 -1.44 5.33
N ASP A 82 -9.42 -0.56 5.43
CA ASP A 82 -9.43 0.52 6.42
C ASP A 82 -9.40 -0.06 7.84
N LYS A 83 -10.28 -1.04 8.11
CA LYS A 83 -10.33 -1.74 9.41
C LYS A 83 -9.00 -2.40 9.78
N LEU A 84 -8.25 -2.93 8.82
CA LEU A 84 -6.95 -3.55 9.07
C LEU A 84 -5.82 -2.53 9.32
N SER A 85 -5.93 -1.31 8.80
CA SER A 85 -4.80 -0.38 8.72
C SER A 85 -4.94 0.86 9.60
N ALA A 86 -6.15 1.35 9.84
CA ALA A 86 -6.40 2.66 10.45
C ALA A 86 -5.69 2.85 11.80
N LYS A 87 -5.72 1.85 12.69
CA LYS A 87 -5.07 1.93 14.00
C LYS A 87 -3.55 2.00 13.89
N GLN A 88 -2.96 1.21 12.99
CA GLN A 88 -1.52 1.24 12.76
C GLN A 88 -1.07 2.52 12.06
N VAL A 89 -1.85 3.08 11.14
CA VAL A 89 -1.56 4.39 10.53
C VAL A 89 -1.59 5.49 11.59
N SER A 90 -2.57 5.47 12.50
CA SER A 90 -2.61 6.41 13.63
C SER A 90 -1.39 6.28 14.55
N ARG A 91 -0.96 5.03 14.83
CA ARG A 91 0.18 4.74 15.69
C ARG A 91 1.52 5.08 15.05
N LEU A 92 1.76 4.70 13.80
CA LEU A 92 3.03 4.82 13.10
C LEU A 92 3.21 6.16 12.40
N GLY A 93 2.12 6.74 11.88
CA GLY A 93 2.17 7.96 11.07
C GLY A 93 2.92 7.78 9.76
N TRP A 94 3.26 8.91 9.14
CA TRP A 94 3.93 8.97 7.83
C TRP A 94 5.43 9.26 7.92
N THR A 95 5.93 9.58 9.10
CA THR A 95 7.34 9.93 9.31
C THR A 95 7.92 9.07 10.44
N PRO A 96 9.21 8.69 10.35
CA PRO A 96 9.87 7.96 11.42
C PRO A 96 9.79 8.69 12.76
N LYS A 97 9.62 7.93 13.84
CA LYS A 97 9.58 8.46 15.21
C LYS A 97 10.85 8.12 15.96
N ALA A 98 11.25 8.98 16.90
CA ALA A 98 12.40 8.72 17.76
C ALA A 98 12.15 7.46 18.62
N GLY A 99 13.11 6.54 18.64
CA GLY A 99 13.01 5.28 19.39
C GLY A 99 12.07 4.24 18.78
N GLU A 100 11.59 4.45 17.55
CA GLU A 100 10.74 3.50 16.84
C GLU A 100 11.50 2.23 16.44
N SER A 101 10.85 1.08 16.60
CA SER A 101 11.46 -0.22 16.30
C SER A 101 11.70 -0.40 14.79
N ASN A 102 12.63 -1.27 14.43
CA ASN A 102 12.83 -1.64 13.02
C ASN A 102 11.57 -2.28 12.42
N ASP A 103 10.84 -3.08 13.19
CA ASP A 103 9.60 -3.71 12.74
C ASP A 103 8.49 -2.69 12.45
N ASP A 104 8.42 -1.61 13.23
CA ASP A 104 7.49 -0.50 12.98
C ASP A 104 7.83 0.24 11.68
N GLN A 105 9.12 0.52 11.46
CA GLN A 105 9.58 1.15 10.21
C GLN A 105 9.25 0.29 8.99
N LEU A 106 9.47 -1.02 9.09
CA LEU A 106 9.14 -1.97 8.01
C LEU A 106 7.62 -2.20 7.85
N THR A 107 6.84 -2.04 8.93
CA THR A 107 5.38 -2.17 8.89
C THR A 107 4.72 -0.96 8.21
N ARG A 108 5.27 0.25 8.40
CA ARG A 108 4.68 1.50 7.92
C ARG A 108 4.27 1.46 6.43
N PRO A 109 5.13 1.02 5.48
CA PRO A 109 4.74 0.91 4.07
C PRO A 109 3.47 0.09 3.83
N TYR A 110 3.28 -1.02 4.55
CA TYR A 110 2.11 -1.88 4.35
C TYR A 110 0.82 -1.18 4.78
N VAL A 111 0.84 -0.53 5.94
CA VAL A 111 -0.36 0.09 6.52
C VAL A 111 -0.73 1.38 5.77
N LEU A 112 0.26 2.15 5.31
CA LEU A 112 0.03 3.33 4.47
C LEU A 112 -0.55 2.94 3.11
N ASN A 113 0.01 1.93 2.46
CA ASN A 113 -0.52 1.40 1.19
C ASN A 113 -1.95 0.88 1.34
N ALA A 114 -2.24 0.21 2.45
CA ALA A 114 -3.58 -0.29 2.77
C ALA A 114 -4.58 0.85 3.00
N ALA A 115 -4.22 1.87 3.76
CA ALA A 115 -5.08 3.02 4.03
C ALA A 115 -5.35 3.86 2.76
N LEU A 116 -4.36 4.02 1.88
CA LEU A 116 -4.57 4.67 0.58
C LEU A 116 -5.48 3.84 -0.34
N TYR A 117 -5.32 2.52 -0.38
CA TYR A 117 -6.24 1.65 -1.12
C TYR A 117 -7.67 1.75 -0.56
N ALA A 118 -7.80 1.79 0.76
CA ALA A 118 -9.07 1.95 1.47
C ALA A 118 -9.75 3.31 1.26
N LYS A 119 -9.08 4.25 0.59
CA LYS A 119 -9.52 5.65 0.45
C LYS A 119 -9.76 6.32 1.80
N ASN A 120 -8.92 6.01 2.79
CA ASN A 120 -8.98 6.65 4.10
C ASN A 120 -8.72 8.16 3.96
N ALA A 121 -9.71 8.99 4.30
CA ALA A 121 -9.66 10.43 4.08
C ALA A 121 -8.50 11.11 4.82
N THR A 122 -8.20 10.68 6.05
CA THR A 122 -7.09 11.22 6.84
C THR A 122 -5.74 10.87 6.23
N ALA A 123 -5.57 9.63 5.74
CA ALA A 123 -4.36 9.19 5.06
C ALA A 123 -4.14 9.95 3.75
N ILE A 124 -5.20 10.13 2.95
CA ILE A 124 -5.16 10.90 1.68
C ILE A 124 -4.74 12.35 1.96
N ALA A 125 -5.36 13.01 2.94
CA ALA A 125 -5.03 14.39 3.30
C ALA A 125 -3.60 14.52 3.83
N SER A 126 -3.14 13.57 4.66
CA SER A 126 -1.77 13.57 5.20
C SER A 126 -0.73 13.41 4.09
N ALA A 127 -0.97 12.52 3.15
CA ALA A 127 -0.12 12.33 1.98
C ALA A 127 -0.07 13.59 1.10
N HIS A 128 -1.21 14.22 0.86
CA HIS A 128 -1.30 15.48 0.11
C HIS A 128 -0.53 16.62 0.78
N GLN A 129 -0.63 16.73 2.11
CA GLN A 129 0.14 17.72 2.87
C GLN A 129 1.65 17.47 2.72
N LEU A 130 2.10 16.22 2.87
CA LEU A 130 3.51 15.85 2.70
C LEU A 130 4.01 16.14 1.28
N PHE A 131 3.17 15.90 0.26
CA PHE A 131 3.49 16.26 -1.11
C PHE A 131 3.68 17.77 -1.22
N THR A 132 2.69 18.54 -0.78
CA THR A 132 2.65 20.02 -0.85
C THR A 132 3.85 20.66 -0.14
N ASP A 133 4.16 20.21 1.08
CA ASP A 133 5.28 20.70 1.87
C ASP A 133 6.66 20.42 1.23
N ASN A 134 6.72 19.48 0.28
CA ASN A 134 7.96 19.02 -0.35
C ASN A 134 7.95 19.13 -1.89
N GLN A 135 7.04 19.90 -2.49
CA GLN A 135 6.88 20.00 -3.96
C GLN A 135 8.19 20.31 -4.70
N ASN A 136 9.07 21.11 -4.11
CA ASN A 136 10.35 21.51 -4.71
C ASN A 136 11.51 20.53 -4.41
N LYS A 137 11.28 19.49 -3.61
CA LYS A 137 12.31 18.56 -3.12
C LYS A 137 11.77 17.15 -2.88
N LEU A 138 10.86 16.68 -3.73
CA LEU A 138 10.20 15.38 -3.58
C LEU A 138 11.17 14.20 -3.45
N VAL A 139 12.34 14.27 -4.10
CA VAL A 139 13.41 13.26 -3.97
C VAL A 139 13.91 13.10 -2.53
N SER A 140 13.83 14.15 -1.70
CA SER A 140 14.29 14.14 -0.31
C SER A 140 13.30 13.53 0.68
N LEU A 141 12.09 13.20 0.23
CA LEU A 141 11.15 12.43 1.05
C LEU A 141 11.75 11.06 1.41
N PRO A 142 11.50 10.54 2.63
CA PRO A 142 11.98 9.22 3.00
C PRO A 142 11.53 8.15 1.99
N ALA A 143 12.47 7.34 1.51
CA ALA A 143 12.23 6.42 0.39
C ALA A 143 11.14 5.37 0.68
N ASP A 144 10.97 5.00 1.96
CA ASP A 144 9.94 4.07 2.42
C ASP A 144 8.51 4.63 2.33
N VAL A 145 8.33 5.96 2.25
CA VAL A 145 7.01 6.59 2.15
C VAL A 145 6.77 7.36 0.86
N ARG A 146 7.85 7.78 0.17
CA ARG A 146 7.82 8.65 -1.01
C ARG A 146 6.87 8.15 -2.10
N VAL A 147 6.91 6.85 -2.42
CA VAL A 147 6.03 6.25 -3.44
C VAL A 147 4.54 6.41 -3.10
N PHE A 148 4.16 6.36 -1.82
CA PHE A 148 2.77 6.50 -1.39
C PHE A 148 2.30 7.96 -1.46
N VAL A 149 3.20 8.90 -1.13
CA VAL A 149 2.95 10.34 -1.27
C VAL A 149 2.72 10.70 -2.74
N LEU A 150 3.63 10.28 -3.63
CA LEU A 150 3.53 10.55 -5.06
C LEU A 150 2.29 9.89 -5.69
N ARG A 151 2.02 8.62 -5.37
CA ARG A 151 0.82 7.91 -5.85
C ARG A 151 -0.46 8.57 -5.39
N ASN A 152 -0.53 8.98 -4.13
CA ASN A 152 -1.69 9.68 -3.60
C ASN A 152 -1.97 10.96 -4.38
N GLU A 153 -0.93 11.75 -4.63
CA GLU A 153 -1.07 13.01 -5.34
C GLU A 153 -1.56 12.80 -6.77
N VAL A 154 -0.89 11.93 -7.54
CA VAL A 154 -1.29 11.62 -8.93
C VAL A 154 -2.72 11.10 -9.01
N LYS A 155 -3.13 10.25 -8.06
CA LYS A 155 -4.44 9.59 -8.09
C LYS A 155 -5.59 10.48 -7.62
N ASN A 156 -5.37 11.33 -6.62
CA ASN A 156 -6.45 12.08 -5.95
C ASN A 156 -6.43 13.58 -6.24
N PHE A 157 -5.27 14.14 -6.59
CA PHE A 157 -5.03 15.57 -6.82
C PHE A 157 -4.31 15.82 -8.16
N GLY A 158 -4.32 14.82 -9.05
CA GLY A 158 -3.58 14.84 -10.31
C GLY A 158 -4.03 15.94 -11.27
N SER A 159 -3.05 16.53 -11.96
CA SER A 159 -3.26 17.46 -13.07
C SER A 159 -2.29 17.15 -14.21
N ALA A 160 -2.53 17.68 -15.41
CA ALA A 160 -1.60 17.55 -16.53
C ALA A 160 -0.23 18.15 -16.21
N ASP A 161 -0.20 19.29 -15.51
CA ASP A 161 1.04 19.96 -15.10
C ASP A 161 1.84 19.11 -14.12
N LEU A 162 1.19 18.54 -13.10
CA LEU A 162 1.84 17.64 -12.16
C LEU A 162 2.39 16.40 -12.87
N PHE A 163 1.60 15.82 -13.78
CA PHE A 163 2.00 14.65 -14.54
C PHE A 163 3.27 14.93 -15.36
N ASP A 164 3.32 16.07 -16.04
CA ASP A 164 4.46 16.48 -16.86
C ASP A 164 5.69 16.84 -16.03
N GLN A 165 5.48 17.49 -14.87
CA GLN A 165 6.53 17.74 -13.89
C GLN A 165 7.18 16.43 -13.43
N LEU A 166 6.38 15.45 -13.04
CA LEU A 166 6.88 14.16 -12.57
C LEU A 166 7.55 13.37 -13.71
N LEU A 167 6.97 13.34 -14.92
CA LEU A 167 7.59 12.68 -16.07
C LEU A 167 8.95 13.30 -16.43
N SER A 168 9.05 14.63 -16.37
CA SER A 168 10.30 15.35 -16.55
C SER A 168 11.32 14.97 -15.47
N ALA A 169 10.90 14.94 -14.20
CA ALA A 169 11.74 14.51 -13.08
C ALA A 169 12.22 13.05 -13.24
N TYR A 170 11.39 12.15 -13.77
CA TYR A 170 11.76 10.77 -14.08
C TYR A 170 12.88 10.69 -15.13
N ARG A 171 12.82 11.51 -16.18
CA ARG A 171 13.85 11.57 -17.23
C ARG A 171 15.17 12.15 -16.71
N GLN A 172 15.10 13.19 -15.89
CA GLN A 172 16.27 13.95 -15.45
C GLN A 172 16.98 13.34 -14.21
N SER A 173 16.26 12.58 -13.40
CA SER A 173 16.81 11.99 -12.18
C SER A 173 17.83 10.90 -12.48
N SER A 174 18.96 10.91 -11.77
CA SER A 174 19.92 9.80 -11.72
C SER A 174 19.63 8.81 -10.58
N ASP A 175 18.73 9.16 -9.65
CA ASP A 175 18.32 8.28 -8.56
C ASP A 175 17.31 7.23 -9.07
N ALA A 176 17.77 5.99 -9.16
CA ALA A 176 16.97 4.85 -9.61
C ALA A 176 15.75 4.56 -8.71
N SER A 177 15.88 4.77 -7.40
CA SER A 177 14.76 4.60 -6.46
C SER A 177 13.69 5.67 -6.69
N TYR A 178 14.09 6.92 -6.89
CA TYR A 178 13.14 7.99 -7.18
C TYR A 178 12.45 7.80 -8.55
N LYS A 179 13.18 7.35 -9.57
CA LYS A 179 12.58 6.97 -10.86
C LYS A 179 11.54 5.87 -10.73
N ALA A 180 11.83 4.84 -9.94
CA ALA A 180 10.88 3.76 -9.68
C ALA A 180 9.61 4.28 -8.98
N ASP A 181 9.76 5.18 -8.01
CA ASP A 181 8.63 5.78 -7.30
C ASP A 181 7.77 6.66 -8.21
N ILE A 182 8.39 7.48 -9.07
CA ILE A 182 7.66 8.28 -10.07
C ILE A 182 6.93 7.37 -11.05
N CYS A 183 7.59 6.34 -11.58
CA CYS A 183 6.96 5.39 -12.50
C CYS A 183 5.72 4.74 -11.86
N ALA A 184 5.86 4.29 -10.61
CA ALA A 184 4.77 3.74 -9.82
C ALA A 184 3.63 4.75 -9.57
N ALA A 185 3.94 6.04 -9.46
CA ALA A 185 2.97 7.12 -9.29
C ALA A 185 2.24 7.48 -10.59
N LEU A 186 2.96 7.74 -11.69
CA LEU A 186 2.37 8.10 -12.99
C LEU A 186 1.42 7.02 -13.51
N THR A 187 1.80 5.74 -13.33
CA THR A 187 0.95 4.59 -13.70
C THR A 187 -0.30 4.42 -12.83
N SER A 188 -0.45 5.21 -11.76
CA SER A 188 -1.64 5.19 -10.90
C SER A 188 -2.71 6.21 -11.27
N THR A 189 -2.47 7.03 -12.30
CA THR A 189 -3.45 8.01 -12.80
C THR A 189 -4.75 7.35 -13.24
N THR A 190 -5.87 8.03 -13.02
CA THR A 190 -7.20 7.60 -13.47
C THR A 190 -7.75 8.47 -14.60
N ASP A 191 -7.01 9.50 -15.04
CA ASP A 191 -7.40 10.37 -16.17
C ASP A 191 -7.11 9.66 -17.51
N PRO A 192 -8.14 9.34 -18.32
CA PRO A 192 -7.96 8.65 -19.60
C PRO A 192 -6.98 9.35 -20.56
N LYS A 193 -6.90 10.69 -20.54
CA LYS A 193 -5.98 11.45 -21.40
C LYS A 193 -4.54 11.26 -20.96
N LEU A 194 -4.29 11.29 -19.65
CA LEU A 194 -2.95 11.05 -19.09
C LEU A 194 -2.54 9.59 -19.25
N ILE A 195 -3.47 8.64 -19.17
CA ILE A 195 -3.21 7.23 -19.50
C ILE A 195 -2.77 7.09 -20.95
N ALA A 196 -3.51 7.67 -21.91
CA ALA A 196 -3.14 7.63 -23.32
C ALA A 196 -1.75 8.25 -23.56
N LYS A 197 -1.50 9.43 -22.99
CA LYS A 197 -0.20 10.10 -23.02
C LYS A 197 0.92 9.22 -22.45
N LEU A 198 0.68 8.50 -21.36
CA LEU A 198 1.67 7.60 -20.76
C LEU A 198 1.98 6.43 -21.69
N VAL A 199 0.98 5.82 -22.30
CA VAL A 199 1.15 4.69 -23.22
C VAL A 199 1.99 5.09 -24.43
N GLU A 200 1.79 6.28 -24.99
CA GLU A 200 2.64 6.80 -26.08
C GLU A 200 4.12 6.89 -25.70
N LYS A 201 4.45 7.07 -24.40
CA LYS A 201 5.85 7.11 -23.94
C LYS A 201 6.56 5.78 -23.92
N PHE A 202 5.85 4.67 -24.12
CA PHE A 202 6.49 3.36 -24.27
C PHE A 202 7.24 3.22 -25.60
N GLU A 203 6.93 4.07 -26.58
CA GLU A 203 7.59 4.13 -27.89
C GLU A 203 8.65 5.25 -27.97
N ASP A 204 8.84 6.02 -26.90
CA ASP A 204 9.75 7.16 -26.82
C ASP A 204 11.11 6.72 -26.24
N ALA A 205 12.11 6.56 -27.12
CA ALA A 205 13.47 6.12 -26.76
C ALA A 205 14.21 7.09 -25.82
N ASP A 206 13.78 8.35 -25.70
CA ASP A 206 14.33 9.29 -24.72
C ASP A 206 13.71 9.08 -23.32
N THR A 207 12.70 8.20 -23.20
CA THR A 207 11.99 7.89 -21.95
C THR A 207 12.23 6.47 -21.45
N ILE A 208 12.30 5.48 -22.35
CA ILE A 208 12.46 4.06 -22.05
C ILE A 208 13.88 3.58 -22.35
#